data_AF-A0A850XKT4-F1
#
_entry.id   AF-A0A850XKT4-F1
#
_cell.length_a   1.000
_cell.length_b   1.000
_cell.length_c   1.000
_cell.angle_alpha   90.00
_cell.angle_beta   90.00
_cell.angle_gamma   90.00
#
_symmetry.space_group_name_H-M   'P 1'
#
loop_
_entity.id
_entity.type
_entity.pdbx_description
1 polymer ?
#
loop_
_entity_poly.entity_id
_entity_poly.type
_entity_poly.pdbx_seq_one_letter_code
_entity_poly.pdbx_strand_id
1 'polypeptide(L)'
;MPASVITPPGPTPHDGVREACDRVVQLLLLHLQKLVHERAGPSPAEAPVTPPPPPQPRPVPFLDALRPHVRDLCVETLRLERKRFLWQHQLLGLLAVYAAPHGAADALFHLLALARGPEQLGLATQLYAVLSACLRDLLPATVATCVAQLHAGRLPDAQLAQLLRNLATVV
;
A
#
# COMPACT_ATOMS: atom_id res chain seq x y z
N MET A 1 -56.07 -15.56 14.83
CA MET A 1 -54.98 -14.56 14.98
C MET A 1 -53.72 -15.15 14.35
N PRO A 2 -53.36 -14.87 13.09
CA PRO A 2 -52.12 -15.38 12.53
C PRO A 2 -50.95 -14.47 12.95
N ALA A 3 -49.85 -15.11 13.33
CA ALA A 3 -48.63 -14.47 13.78
C ALA A 3 -48.01 -13.63 12.66
N SER A 4 -47.72 -12.35 12.97
CA SER A 4 -46.94 -11.46 12.11
C SER A 4 -45.56 -12.06 11.85
N VAL A 5 -45.34 -12.49 10.61
CA VAL A 5 -44.03 -12.85 10.07
C VAL A 5 -43.20 -11.57 10.02
N ILE A 6 -42.33 -11.37 11.01
CA ILE A 6 -41.30 -10.34 10.97
C ILE A 6 -40.24 -10.83 9.99
N THR A 7 -40.40 -10.48 8.72
CA THR A 7 -39.28 -10.52 7.78
C THR A 7 -38.24 -9.50 8.29
N PRO A 8 -36.97 -9.89 8.49
CA PRO A 8 -35.94 -8.91 8.78
C PRO A 8 -35.92 -7.91 7.61
N PRO A 9 -35.79 -6.59 7.86
CA PRO A 9 -35.70 -5.62 6.78
C PRO A 9 -34.57 -6.04 5.85
N GLY A 10 -34.89 -6.25 4.58
CA GLY A 10 -33.90 -6.60 3.57
C GLY A 10 -32.75 -5.58 3.57
N PRO A 11 -31.55 -5.98 3.13
CA PRO A 11 -30.40 -5.09 3.12
C PRO A 11 -30.77 -3.77 2.44
N THR A 12 -30.44 -2.66 3.07
CA THR A 12 -30.81 -1.36 2.53
C THR A 12 -30.16 -1.20 1.15
N PRO A 13 -30.78 -0.51 0.18
CA PRO A 13 -30.21 -0.34 -1.15
C PRO A 13 -28.80 0.27 -1.12
N HIS A 14 -28.50 1.07 -0.08
CA HIS A 14 -27.16 1.62 0.17
C HIS A 14 -26.10 0.56 0.49
N ASP A 15 -26.47 -0.54 1.15
CA ASP A 15 -25.53 -1.62 1.45
C ASP A 15 -25.18 -2.41 0.18
N GLY A 16 -26.15 -2.62 -0.72
CA GLY A 16 -25.92 -3.25 -2.02
C GLY A 16 -24.98 -2.44 -2.92
N VAL A 17 -25.16 -1.11 -2.98
CA VAL A 17 -24.27 -0.23 -3.75
C VAL A 17 -22.86 -0.24 -3.17
N ARG A 18 -22.72 -0.17 -1.85
CA ARG A 18 -21.41 -0.22 -1.18
C ARG A 18 -20.68 -1.54 -1.44
N GLU A 19 -21.37 -2.66 -1.35
CA GLU A 19 -20.77 -3.96 -1.63
C GLU A 19 -20.36 -4.10 -3.10
N ALA A 20 -21.16 -3.58 -4.04
CA ALA A 20 -20.79 -3.53 -5.44
C ALA A 20 -19.53 -2.68 -5.67
N CYS A 21 -19.44 -1.50 -5.03
CA CYS A 21 -18.23 -0.68 -5.08
C CYS A 21 -17.01 -1.40 -4.50
N ASP A 22 -17.15 -2.09 -3.37
CA ASP A 22 -16.05 -2.86 -2.77
C ASP A 22 -15.55 -3.94 -3.73
N ARG A 23 -16.46 -4.65 -4.42
CA ARG A 23 -16.10 -5.65 -5.44
C ARG A 23 -15.40 -5.02 -6.65
N VAL A 24 -15.87 -3.87 -7.12
CA VAL A 24 -15.23 -3.14 -8.22
C VAL A 24 -13.80 -2.74 -7.83
N VAL A 25 -13.60 -2.21 -6.62
CA VAL A 25 -12.27 -1.86 -6.11
C VAL A 25 -11.36 -3.10 -6.03
N GLN A 26 -11.88 -4.25 -5.55
CA GLN A 26 -11.11 -5.48 -5.51
C GLN A 26 -10.67 -5.94 -6.91
N LEU A 27 -11.55 -5.88 -7.91
CA LEU A 27 -11.22 -6.23 -9.30
C LEU A 27 -10.16 -5.28 -9.88
N LEU A 28 -10.27 -3.98 -9.59
CA LEU A 28 -9.28 -2.98 -10.01
C LEU A 28 -7.91 -3.26 -9.37
N LEU A 29 -7.87 -3.57 -8.08
CA LEU A 29 -6.61 -3.90 -7.39
C LEU A 29 -5.98 -5.19 -7.92
N LEU A 30 -6.80 -6.21 -8.21
CA LEU A 30 -6.32 -7.44 -8.83
C LEU A 30 -5.74 -7.19 -10.22
N HIS A 31 -6.39 -6.32 -11.01
CA HIS A 31 -5.86 -5.91 -12.31
C HIS A 31 -4.54 -5.14 -12.18
N LEU A 32 -4.43 -4.20 -11.25
CA LEU A 32 -3.18 -3.49 -10.98
C LEU A 32 -2.08 -4.44 -10.52
N GLN A 33 -2.40 -5.42 -9.67
CA GLN A 33 -1.45 -6.44 -9.27
C GLN A 33 -0.89 -7.20 -10.47
N LYS A 34 -1.76 -7.63 -11.39
CA LYS A 34 -1.35 -8.29 -12.64
C LYS A 34 -0.39 -7.39 -13.43
N LEU A 35 -0.73 -6.11 -13.62
CA LEU A 35 0.11 -5.16 -14.35
C LEU A 35 1.49 -4.96 -13.71
N VAL A 36 1.56 -4.85 -12.37
CA VAL A 36 2.81 -4.67 -11.64
C VAL A 36 3.70 -5.91 -11.73
N HIS A 37 3.13 -7.12 -11.69
CA HIS A 37 3.92 -8.36 -11.76
C HIS A 37 4.31 -8.74 -13.20
N GLU A 38 3.46 -8.47 -14.19
CA GLU A 38 3.75 -8.72 -15.61
C GLU A 38 4.72 -7.69 -16.23
N ARG A 39 5.06 -6.64 -15.49
CA ARG A 39 6.05 -5.63 -15.86
C ARG A 39 7.48 -6.20 -16.01
N ALA A 40 7.78 -7.31 -15.32
CA ALA A 40 9.09 -7.97 -15.38
C ALA A 40 9.16 -9.12 -16.40
N GLY A 41 8.05 -9.47 -17.05
CA GLY A 41 7.99 -10.58 -18.02
C GLY A 41 8.29 -10.13 -19.46
N PRO A 42 8.95 -10.96 -20.28
CA PRO A 42 9.08 -10.69 -21.72
C PRO A 42 7.69 -10.65 -22.36
N SER A 43 7.42 -9.61 -23.15
CA SER A 43 6.23 -9.56 -24.00
C SER A 43 6.33 -10.70 -25.02
N PRO A 44 5.33 -11.60 -25.15
CA PRO A 44 5.34 -12.62 -26.20
C PRO A 44 5.15 -12.04 -27.62
N ALA A 45 5.01 -10.71 -27.75
CA ALA A 45 4.79 -10.03 -29.02
C ALA A 45 6.08 -9.56 -29.73
N GLU A 46 7.27 -9.70 -29.12
CA GLU A 46 8.54 -9.34 -29.77
C GLU A 46 9.38 -10.60 -30.02
N ALA A 47 9.22 -11.17 -31.22
CA ALA A 47 10.19 -12.06 -31.83
C ALA A 47 11.40 -11.25 -32.36
N PRO A 48 12.60 -11.85 -32.49
CA PRO A 48 13.86 -11.16 -32.33
C PRO A 48 14.35 -10.54 -33.64
N VAL A 49 14.48 -9.22 -33.68
CA VAL A 49 15.33 -8.52 -34.65
C VAL A 49 16.11 -7.49 -33.86
N THR A 50 17.45 -7.59 -33.87
CA THR A 50 18.46 -6.74 -33.17
C THR A 50 18.64 -6.96 -31.66
N PRO A 51 19.86 -6.73 -31.10
CA PRO A 51 20.08 -6.87 -29.66
C PRO A 51 19.07 -5.98 -28.91
N PRO A 52 18.19 -6.56 -28.08
CA PRO A 52 17.10 -5.80 -27.49
C PRO A 52 17.68 -4.76 -26.51
N PRO A 53 17.17 -3.51 -26.51
CA PRO A 53 17.40 -2.61 -25.39
C PRO A 53 16.91 -3.29 -24.09
N PRO A 54 17.51 -2.96 -22.93
CA PRO A 54 17.09 -3.56 -21.67
C PRO A 54 15.57 -3.40 -21.51
N PRO A 55 14.84 -4.45 -21.10
CA PRO A 55 13.38 -4.44 -21.05
C PRO A 55 12.91 -3.26 -20.21
N GLN A 56 12.33 -2.26 -20.86
CA GLN A 56 11.83 -1.09 -20.17
C GLN A 56 10.55 -1.49 -19.42
N PRO A 57 10.49 -1.28 -18.11
CA PRO A 57 9.34 -1.66 -17.33
C PRO A 57 8.11 -0.85 -17.80
N ARG A 58 7.04 -1.53 -18.25
CA ARG A 58 5.81 -0.87 -18.73
C ARG A 58 5.28 0.13 -17.69
N PRO A 59 5.04 1.41 -18.07
CA PRO A 59 4.50 2.40 -17.15
C PRO A 59 3.03 2.09 -16.85
N VAL A 60 2.63 2.32 -15.60
CA VAL A 60 1.23 2.23 -15.16
C VAL A 60 0.81 3.64 -14.75
N PRO A 61 0.16 4.42 -15.64
CA PRO A 61 -0.09 5.85 -15.44
C PRO A 61 -0.82 6.17 -14.13
N PHE A 62 -1.73 5.30 -13.71
CA PHE A 62 -2.43 5.41 -12.44
C PHE A 62 -1.47 5.39 -11.24
N LEU A 63 -0.52 4.44 -11.23
CA LEU A 63 0.46 4.34 -10.14
C LEU A 63 1.46 5.50 -10.21
N ASP A 64 1.87 5.93 -11.40
CA ASP A 64 2.75 7.09 -11.58
C ASP A 64 2.13 8.38 -11.00
N ALA A 65 0.85 8.61 -11.25
CA ALA A 65 0.11 9.76 -10.68
C ALA A 65 -0.08 9.65 -9.16
N LEU A 66 -0.10 8.43 -8.61
CA LEU A 66 -0.29 8.17 -7.18
C LEU A 66 1.00 8.31 -6.37
N ARG A 67 2.18 8.10 -6.97
CA ARG A 67 3.50 8.21 -6.32
C ARG A 67 3.73 9.47 -5.47
N PRO A 68 3.42 10.70 -5.93
CA PRO A 68 3.63 11.89 -5.11
C PRO A 68 2.71 11.96 -3.87
N HIS A 69 1.65 11.14 -3.82
CA HIS A 69 0.64 11.14 -2.77
C HIS A 69 0.78 9.96 -1.78
N VAL A 70 1.94 9.27 -1.76
CA VAL A 70 2.18 8.13 -0.86
C VAL A 70 1.94 8.49 0.60
N ARG A 71 2.40 9.67 1.04
CA ARG A 71 2.19 10.14 2.42
C ARG A 71 0.71 10.29 2.76
N ASP A 72 -0.07 10.90 1.87
CA ASP A 72 -1.51 11.10 2.09
C ASP A 72 -2.24 9.76 2.09
N LEU A 73 -1.85 8.83 1.21
CA LEU A 73 -2.36 7.47 1.21
C LEU A 73 -2.05 6.75 2.52
N CYS A 74 -0.85 6.90 3.08
CA CYS A 74 -0.51 6.36 4.40
C CYS A 74 -1.41 6.96 5.49
N VAL A 75 -1.61 8.29 5.51
CA VAL A 75 -2.50 8.95 6.48
C VAL A 75 -3.92 8.38 6.42
N GLU A 76 -4.48 8.26 5.21
CA GLU A 76 -5.83 7.71 5.03
C GLU A 76 -5.91 6.24 5.44
N THR A 77 -4.90 5.43 5.10
CA THR A 77 -4.83 4.02 5.49
C THR A 77 -4.82 3.87 7.01
N LEU A 78 -4.12 4.76 7.72
CA LEU A 78 -4.03 4.75 9.18
C LEU A 78 -5.31 5.23 9.88
N ARG A 79 -6.31 5.78 9.17
CA ARG A 79 -7.61 6.11 9.78
C ARG A 79 -8.44 4.89 10.16
N LEU A 80 -8.10 3.70 9.63
CA LEU A 80 -8.78 2.43 9.94
C LEU A 80 -10.31 2.50 9.71
N GLU A 81 -10.74 3.27 8.70
CA GLU A 81 -12.15 3.46 8.39
C GLU A 81 -12.77 2.18 7.80
N ARG A 82 -13.46 1.39 8.62
CA ARG A 82 -14.23 0.20 8.22
C ARG A 82 -13.40 -0.78 7.38
N LYS A 83 -13.73 -1.00 6.10
CA LYS A 83 -12.98 -1.86 5.16
C LYS A 83 -12.08 -1.06 4.21
N ARG A 84 -12.12 0.27 4.28
CA ARG A 84 -11.43 1.16 3.34
C ARG A 84 -9.91 1.01 3.44
N PHE A 85 -9.42 0.91 4.66
CA PHE A 85 -7.99 0.77 4.92
C PHE A 85 -7.41 -0.52 4.29
N LEU A 86 -8.20 -1.59 4.15
CA LEU A 86 -7.73 -2.86 3.59
C LEU A 86 -7.30 -2.70 2.13
N TRP A 87 -8.15 -2.08 1.31
CA TRP A 87 -7.85 -1.89 -0.10
C TRP A 87 -6.80 -0.78 -0.31
N GLN A 88 -6.78 0.24 0.55
CA GLN A 88 -5.72 1.28 0.53
C GLN A 88 -4.35 0.70 0.90
N HIS A 89 -4.32 -0.21 1.86
CA HIS A 89 -3.11 -0.90 2.26
C HIS A 89 -2.59 -1.81 1.14
N GLN A 90 -3.48 -2.54 0.46
CA GLN A 90 -3.11 -3.33 -0.72
C GLN A 90 -2.59 -2.43 -1.85
N LEU A 91 -3.24 -1.29 -2.11
CA LEU A 91 -2.79 -0.31 -3.09
C LEU A 91 -1.41 0.25 -2.76
N LEU A 92 -1.16 0.56 -1.48
CA LEU A 92 0.13 1.04 -0.99
C LEU A 92 1.23 -0.02 -1.22
N GLY A 93 0.93 -1.30 -0.98
CA GLY A 93 1.83 -2.41 -1.30
C GLY A 93 2.15 -2.51 -2.79
N LEU A 94 1.15 -2.43 -3.66
CA LEU A 94 1.35 -2.44 -5.12
C LEU A 94 2.19 -1.24 -5.58
N LEU A 95 1.93 -0.06 -5.03
CA LEU A 95 2.67 1.15 -5.33
C LEU A 95 4.14 1.06 -4.85
N ALA A 96 4.37 0.49 -3.67
CA ALA A 96 5.70 0.25 -3.11
C ALA A 96 6.53 -0.71 -3.99
N VAL A 97 5.93 -1.81 -4.47
CA VAL A 97 6.59 -2.74 -5.40
C VAL A 97 6.86 -2.06 -6.75
N TYR A 98 5.89 -1.30 -7.26
CA TYR A 98 6.02 -0.58 -8.53
C TYR A 98 7.13 0.47 -8.50
N ALA A 99 7.27 1.21 -7.39
CA ALA A 99 8.26 2.27 -7.19
C ALA A 99 9.55 1.77 -6.49
N ALA A 100 9.75 0.46 -6.41
CA ALA A 100 10.92 -0.13 -5.78
C ALA A 100 12.24 0.32 -6.46
N PRO A 101 13.35 0.45 -5.70
CA PRO A 101 13.47 0.13 -4.26
C PRO A 101 13.02 1.27 -3.32
N HIS A 102 13.05 2.52 -3.76
CA HIS A 102 12.87 3.70 -2.89
C HIS A 102 11.43 3.84 -2.37
N GLY A 103 10.41 3.58 -3.20
CA GLY A 103 9.01 3.77 -2.80
C GLY A 103 8.56 2.84 -1.68
N ALA A 104 9.18 1.66 -1.55
CA ALA A 104 8.89 0.73 -0.46
C ALA A 104 9.44 1.22 0.88
N ALA A 105 10.66 1.75 0.90
CA ALA A 105 11.27 2.35 2.09
C ALA A 105 10.50 3.61 2.54
N ASP A 106 10.10 4.48 1.60
CA ASP A 106 9.31 5.67 1.90
C ASP A 106 7.94 5.34 2.49
N ALA A 107 7.25 4.34 1.94
CA ALA A 107 5.94 3.90 2.45
C ALA A 107 6.06 3.36 3.89
N LEU A 108 7.05 2.51 4.17
CA LEU A 108 7.30 1.99 5.52
C LEU A 108 7.69 3.11 6.49
N PHE A 109 8.57 4.02 6.08
CA PHE A 109 8.93 5.19 6.86
C PHE A 109 7.68 6.01 7.25
N HIS A 110 6.80 6.32 6.28
CA HIS A 110 5.59 7.08 6.56
C HIS A 110 4.63 6.36 7.51
N LEU A 111 4.42 5.04 7.36
CA LEU A 111 3.58 4.29 8.30
C LEU A 111 4.19 4.29 9.71
N LEU A 112 5.50 4.06 9.84
CA LEU A 112 6.20 4.07 11.13
C LEU A 112 6.21 5.46 11.79
N ALA A 113 6.34 6.53 11.02
CA ALA A 113 6.35 7.90 11.57
C ALA A 113 4.94 8.38 11.99
N LEU A 114 3.89 7.85 11.36
CA LEU A 114 2.52 8.34 11.55
C LEU A 114 1.65 7.43 12.44
N ALA A 115 2.02 6.16 12.63
CA ALA A 115 1.26 5.24 13.47
C ALA A 115 1.26 5.69 14.94
N ARG A 116 0.09 5.79 15.55
CA ARG A 116 -0.16 6.24 16.93
C ARG A 116 -0.56 5.12 17.88
N GLY A 117 -0.84 3.93 17.36
CA GLY A 117 -1.33 2.79 18.14
C GLY A 117 -0.94 1.44 17.54
N PRO A 118 -1.18 0.34 18.29
CA PRO A 118 -0.71 -0.99 17.91
C PRO A 118 -1.37 -1.52 16.62
N GLU A 119 -2.64 -1.21 16.37
CA GLU A 119 -3.32 -1.63 15.13
C GLU A 119 -2.71 -0.97 13.89
N GLN A 120 -2.43 0.32 13.99
CA GLN A 120 -1.76 1.10 12.94
C GLN A 120 -0.34 0.60 12.69
N LEU A 121 0.39 0.29 13.76
CA LEU A 121 1.73 -0.29 13.67
C LEU A 121 1.70 -1.70 13.07
N GLY A 122 0.65 -2.47 13.36
CA GLY A 122 0.38 -3.77 12.74
C GLY A 122 0.27 -3.70 11.22
N LEU A 123 -0.24 -2.60 10.66
CA LEU A 123 -0.23 -2.40 9.21
C LEU A 123 1.19 -2.25 8.66
N ALA A 124 2.08 -1.54 9.36
CA ALA A 124 3.47 -1.41 8.92
C ALA A 124 4.19 -2.76 8.90
N THR A 125 3.97 -3.61 9.90
CA THR A 125 4.56 -4.96 9.95
C THR A 125 3.96 -5.90 8.90
N GLN A 126 2.66 -5.82 8.64
CA GLN A 126 2.00 -6.56 7.54
C GLN A 126 2.54 -6.14 6.17
N LEU A 127 2.70 -4.84 5.93
CA LEU A 127 3.29 -4.34 4.69
C LEU A 127 4.72 -4.85 4.52
N TYR A 128 5.54 -4.77 5.57
CA TYR A 128 6.90 -5.29 5.54
C TYR A 128 6.94 -6.80 5.22
N ALA A 129 6.06 -7.60 5.83
CA ALA A 129 6.00 -9.03 5.58
C ALA A 129 5.72 -9.35 4.11
N VAL A 130 4.80 -8.62 3.47
CA VAL A 130 4.49 -8.81 2.04
C VAL A 130 5.65 -8.31 1.16
N LEU A 131 6.17 -7.12 1.43
CA LEU A 131 7.21 -6.51 0.59
C LEU A 131 8.56 -7.23 0.69
N SER A 132 8.94 -7.71 1.87
CA SER A 132 10.20 -8.45 2.11
C SER A 132 10.24 -9.79 1.37
N ALA A 133 9.08 -10.37 1.02
CA ALA A 133 9.02 -11.56 0.19
C ALA A 133 9.41 -11.29 -1.27
N CYS A 134 9.27 -10.04 -1.74
CA CYS A 134 9.50 -9.67 -3.14
C CYS A 134 10.66 -8.69 -3.35
N LEU A 135 11.12 -8.01 -2.29
CA LEU A 135 12.18 -7.00 -2.33
C LEU A 135 13.33 -7.41 -1.41
N ARG A 136 14.56 -7.23 -1.90
CA ARG A 136 15.79 -7.43 -1.09
C ARG A 136 16.17 -6.12 -0.40
N ASP A 137 16.84 -6.24 0.74
CA ASP A 137 17.40 -5.11 1.52
C ASP A 137 16.40 -4.02 1.91
N LEU A 138 15.11 -4.38 2.03
CA LEU A 138 14.04 -3.44 2.38
C LEU A 138 14.26 -2.81 3.76
N LEU A 139 14.66 -3.60 4.76
CA LEU A 139 14.89 -3.11 6.11
C LEU A 139 16.09 -2.15 6.17
N PRO A 140 17.29 -2.50 5.64
CA PRO A 140 18.40 -1.55 5.50
C PRO A 140 18.00 -0.24 4.80
N ALA A 141 17.26 -0.32 3.68
CA ALA A 141 16.81 0.87 2.96
C ALA A 141 15.83 1.73 3.77
N THR A 142 14.93 1.10 4.52
CA THR A 142 13.99 1.79 5.40
C THR A 142 14.72 2.50 6.54
N VAL A 143 15.69 1.82 7.18
CA VAL A 143 16.51 2.42 8.24
C VAL A 143 17.33 3.60 7.70
N ALA A 144 17.96 3.45 6.54
CA ALA A 144 18.69 4.54 5.88
C ALA A 144 17.77 5.74 5.60
N THR A 145 16.54 5.49 5.15
CA THR A 145 15.53 6.53 4.92
C THR A 145 15.13 7.22 6.22
N CYS A 146 14.84 6.46 7.29
CA CYS A 146 14.56 7.02 8.61
C CYS A 146 15.71 7.94 9.06
N VAL A 147 16.95 7.43 9.07
CA VAL A 147 18.15 8.17 9.50
C VAL A 147 18.38 9.43 8.66
N ALA A 148 18.20 9.35 7.34
CA ALA A 148 18.30 10.52 6.47
C ALA A 148 17.27 11.60 6.83
N GLN A 149 16.03 11.21 7.12
CA GLN A 149 14.97 12.15 7.53
C GLN A 149 15.21 12.74 8.93
N LEU A 150 15.82 11.97 9.84
CA LEU A 150 16.27 12.45 11.15
C LEU A 150 17.30 13.58 10.99
N HIS A 151 18.35 13.33 10.21
CA HIS A 151 19.42 14.30 10.01
C HIS A 151 18.98 15.51 9.19
N ALA A 152 18.03 15.33 8.27
CA ALA A 152 17.49 16.43 7.48
C ALA A 152 16.62 17.40 8.30
N GLY A 153 16.25 17.07 9.55
CA GLY A 153 15.40 17.92 10.39
C GLY A 153 14.01 18.17 9.81
N ARG A 154 13.52 17.27 8.93
CA ARG A 154 12.26 17.45 8.19
C ARG A 154 11.02 17.00 8.96
N LEU A 155 11.22 16.28 10.06
CA LEU A 155 10.14 15.77 10.91
C LEU A 155 9.92 16.70 12.11
N PRO A 156 8.67 17.03 12.46
CA PRO A 156 8.34 17.65 13.74
C PRO A 156 8.76 16.75 14.91
N ASP A 157 9.18 17.34 16.03
CA ASP A 157 9.66 16.61 17.22
C ASP A 157 8.68 15.53 17.71
N ALA A 158 7.37 15.80 17.63
CA ALA A 158 6.35 14.83 18.00
C ALA A 158 6.35 13.59 17.09
N GLN A 159 6.54 13.77 15.77
CA GLN A 159 6.63 12.65 14.81
C GLN A 159 7.94 11.90 14.96
N LEU A 160 9.02 12.62 15.28
CA LEU A 160 10.31 12.03 15.60
C LEU A 160 10.23 11.10 16.82
N ALA A 161 9.69 11.60 17.94
CA ALA A 161 9.51 10.79 19.14
C ALA A 161 8.61 9.58 18.87
N GLN A 162 7.55 9.74 18.07
CA GLN A 162 6.67 8.66 17.66
C GLN A 162 7.41 7.61 16.82
N LEU A 163 8.21 8.03 15.84
CA LEU A 163 9.00 7.13 15.00
C LEU A 163 9.96 6.29 15.85
N LEU A 164 10.71 6.93 16.76
CA LEU A 164 11.66 6.23 17.63
C LEU A 164 10.96 5.23 18.55
N ARG A 165 9.80 5.62 19.11
CA ARG A 165 8.98 4.73 19.94
C ARG A 165 8.48 3.52 19.14
N ASN A 166 7.96 3.76 17.94
CA ASN A 166 7.45 2.71 17.06
C ASN A 166 8.57 1.76 16.62
N LEU A 167 9.76 2.28 16.30
CA LEU A 167 10.94 1.46 16.02
C LEU A 167 11.31 0.59 17.23
N ALA A 168 11.35 1.16 18.44
CA ALA A 168 11.65 0.42 19.65
C ALA A 168 10.62 -0.68 19.99
N THR A 169 9.38 -0.57 19.51
CA THR A 169 8.34 -1.60 19.70
C THR A 169 8.35 -2.71 18.65
N VAL A 170 8.95 -2.46 17.48
CA VAL A 170 9.00 -3.44 16.36
C VAL A 170 10.32 -4.23 16.37
N VAL A 171 11.37 -3.68 16.99
CA VAL A 171 12.63 -4.36 17.30
C VAL A 171 12.43 -5.32 18.48
#